data_AF-A0A9E2IXX5-F1
#
_entry.id   AF-A0A9E2IXX5-F1
#
_cell.length_a   1.000
_cell.length_b   1.000
_cell.length_c   1.000
_cell.angle_alpha   90.00
_cell.angle_beta   90.00
_cell.angle_gamma   90.00
#
_symmetry.space_group_name_H-M   'P 1'
#
loop_
_entity.id
_entity.type
_entity.pdbx_description
1 polymer ?
#
loop_
_entity_poly.entity_id
_entity_poly.type
_entity_poly.pdbx_seq_one_letter_code
_entity_poly.pdbx_strand_id
1 'polypeptide(L)' 'MKNQLEELLHFVQSEGRICPEPGKWHELWEMLPDKKRVGNGWQPPLPLILAAWDNTSGIEKMLRLRQHI' A
#
# COMPACT_ATOMS: atom_id res chain seq x y z
N MET A 1 9.89 23.23 6.28
CA MET A 1 9.39 22.05 7.02
C MET A 1 9.08 20.98 5.98
N LYS A 2 9.71 19.81 6.05
CA LYS A 2 9.28 18.67 5.24
C LYS A 2 7.99 18.12 5.85
N ASN A 3 7.02 17.83 5.00
CA ASN A 3 5.75 17.27 5.44
C ASN A 3 6.01 15.85 6.00
N GLN A 4 5.44 15.50 7.16
CA GLN A 4 5.61 14.17 7.76
C GLN A 4 5.25 13.03 6.79
N LEU A 5 4.30 13.28 5.87
CA LEU A 5 3.97 12.38 4.78
C LEU A 5 5.15 12.16 3.81
N GLU A 6 5.84 13.22 3.43
CA GLU A 6 7.01 13.13 2.54
C GLU A 6 8.16 12.38 3.19
N GLU A 7 8.38 12.60 4.49
CA GLU A 7 9.41 11.88 5.26
C GLU A 7 9.05 10.39 5.39
N LEU A 8 7.79 10.07 5.67
CA LEU A 8 7.32 8.69 5.71
C LEU A 8 7.46 8.01 4.35
N LEU A 9 7.04 8.67 3.27
CA LEU A 9 7.18 8.15 1.90
C LEU A 9 8.64 7.91 1.53
N HIS A 10 9.54 8.82 1.91
CA HIS A 10 10.97 8.65 1.69
C HIS A 10 11.53 7.48 2.51
N PHE A 11 11.12 7.33 3.77
CA PHE A 11 11.53 6.22 4.64
C PHE A 11 11.02 4.85 4.13
N VAL A 12 9.76 4.76 3.69
CA VAL A 12 9.21 3.48 3.20
C VAL A 12 9.76 3.09 1.82
N GLN A 13 10.33 4.04 1.08
CA GLN A 13 10.97 3.82 -0.23
C GLN A 13 12.50 3.74 -0.16
N SER A 14 13.11 3.99 1.00
CA SER A 14 14.55 3.91 1.15
C SER A 14 15.04 2.46 1.16
N GLU A 15 16.34 2.26 0.94
CA GLU A 15 17.01 0.95 1.07
C GLU A 15 16.46 -0.14 0.15
N GLY A 16 15.89 0.22 -1.00
CA GLY A 16 15.33 -0.73 -1.96
C GLY A 16 14.03 -1.39 -1.50
N ARG A 17 13.35 -0.82 -0.50
CA ARG A 17 12.05 -1.29 -0.03
C ARG A 17 10.98 -1.05 -1.09
N ILE A 18 10.20 -2.08 -1.37
CA ILE A 18 9.14 -2.08 -2.39
C ILE A 18 7.77 -1.88 -1.74
N CYS A 19 7.44 -2.72 -0.76
CA CYS A 19 6.21 -2.65 0.03
C CYS A 19 6.36 -3.44 1.33
N PRO A 20 5.44 -3.29 2.30
CA PRO A 20 5.42 -4.12 3.50
C PRO A 20 5.14 -5.58 3.16
N GLU A 21 5.47 -6.49 4.10
CA GLU A 21 5.04 -7.88 4.02
C GLU A 21 3.50 -7.99 3.94
N PRO A 22 2.94 -9.05 3.30
CA PRO A 22 1.51 -9.14 3.03
C PRO A 22 0.59 -8.92 4.24
N GLY A 23 0.93 -9.51 5.40
CA GLY A 23 0.15 -9.36 6.63
C GLY A 23 0.13 -7.92 7.14
N LYS A 24 1.29 -7.27 7.22
CA LYS A 24 1.41 -5.87 7.67
C LYS A 24 0.78 -4.90 6.69
N TRP A 25 0.85 -5.18 5.39
CA TRP A 25 0.18 -4.36 4.40
C TRP A 25 -1.35 -4.46 4.51
N HIS A 26 -1.86 -5.65 4.83
CA HIS A 26 -3.28 -5.83 5.12
C HIS A 26 -3.70 -5.09 6.39
N GLU A 27 -2.94 -5.21 7.49
CA GLU A 27 -3.17 -4.46 8.73
C GLU A 27 -3.22 -2.93 8.47
N LEU A 28 -2.25 -2.40 7.72
CA LEU A 28 -2.24 -0.98 7.32
C LEU A 28 -3.52 -0.59 6.57
N TRP A 29 -3.92 -1.40 5.59
CA TRP A 29 -5.13 -1.13 4.80
C TRP A 29 -6.39 -1.14 5.69
N GLU A 30 -6.50 -2.08 6.62
CA GLU A 30 -7.59 -2.14 7.60
C GLU A 30 -7.65 -0.92 8.54
N MET A 31 -6.55 -0.19 8.72
CA MET A 31 -6.53 1.05 9.50
C MET A 31 -6.99 2.29 8.73
N LEU A 32 -7.10 2.24 7.39
CA LEU A 32 -7.46 3.42 6.59
C LEU A 32 -8.88 3.92 6.91
N PRO A 33 -9.05 5.22 7.18
CA PRO A 33 -10.37 5.82 7.27
C PRO A 33 -11.05 5.81 5.89
N ASP A 34 -12.38 5.79 5.87
CA ASP A 34 -13.20 5.95 4.65
C ASP A 34 -13.08 4.84 3.59
N LYS A 35 -12.64 3.65 3.99
CA LYS A 35 -12.78 2.45 3.15
C LYS A 35 -14.24 2.20 2.81
N LYS A 36 -14.55 2.14 1.51
CA LYS A 36 -15.90 1.85 1.03
C LYS A 36 -15.88 0.81 -0.06
N ARG A 37 -16.95 0.02 -0.11
CA ARG A 37 -17.19 -0.94 -1.19
C ARG A 37 -17.75 -0.19 -2.40
N VAL A 38 -17.15 -0.41 -3.57
CA VAL A 38 -17.57 0.18 -4.84
C VAL A 38 -17.78 -0.96 -5.85
N GLY A 39 -19.04 -1.33 -6.07
CA GLY A 39 -19.40 -2.54 -6.82
C GLY A 39 -18.75 -3.79 -6.22
N ASN A 40 -17.95 -4.49 -7.02
CA ASN A 40 -17.22 -5.69 -6.59
C ASN A 40 -15.85 -5.40 -5.96
N GLY A 41 -15.45 -4.13 -5.83
CA GLY A 41 -14.15 -3.71 -5.30
C GLY A 41 -14.23 -2.84 -4.06
N TRP A 42 -13.07 -2.28 -3.69
CA TRP A 42 -12.90 -1.34 -2.57
C TRP A 42 -12.24 -0.05 -3.04
N GLN A 43 -12.51 1.03 -2.31
CA GLN A 43 -11.77 2.29 -2.42
C GLN A 43 -11.29 2.72 -1.02
N PRO A 44 -9.98 2.90 -0.80
CA PRO A 44 -8.88 2.52 -1.69
C PRO A 44 -8.84 1.01 -1.94
N PRO A 45 -8.27 0.55 -3.06
CA PRO A 45 -8.38 -0.83 -3.49
C PRO A 45 -7.53 -1.75 -2.61
N LEU A 46 -7.85 -3.04 -2.56
CA LEU A 46 -7.17 -3.99 -1.66
C LEU A 46 -5.64 -4.05 -1.90
N PRO A 47 -4.83 -4.38 -0.88
CA PRO A 47 -3.41 -4.69 -1.07
C PRO A 47 -3.18 -5.79 -2.12
N LEU A 48 -2.05 -5.73 -2.83
CA LEU A 48 -1.64 -6.76 -3.80
C LEU A 48 -1.01 -7.96 -3.06
N ILE A 49 -1.85 -8.68 -2.33
CA ILE A 49 -1.47 -9.84 -1.50
C ILE A 49 -2.00 -11.16 -2.09
N LEU A 50 -1.72 -12.28 -1.42
CA LEU A 50 -2.08 -13.64 -1.89
C LEU A 50 -1.51 -13.88 -3.29
N ALA A 51 -2.29 -14.41 -4.23
CA ALA A 51 -1.85 -14.65 -5.60
C ALA A 51 -1.34 -13.37 -6.30
N ALA A 52 -1.86 -12.18 -5.94
CA ALA A 52 -1.37 -10.93 -6.52
C ALA A 52 0.05 -10.59 -6.05
N TRP A 53 0.47 -11.09 -4.88
CA TRP A 53 1.82 -10.86 -4.37
C TRP A 53 2.88 -11.44 -5.30
N ASP A 54 2.68 -12.67 -5.78
CA ASP A 54 3.66 -13.36 -6.63
C ASP A 54 3.53 -12.97 -8.11
N ASN A 55 2.35 -12.48 -8.52
CA ASN A 55 2.03 -12.18 -9.93
C ASN A 55 2.13 -10.68 -10.30
N THR A 56 2.54 -9.81 -9.38
CA THR A 56 2.70 -8.36 -9.64
C THR A 56 4.14 -7.92 -9.43
N SER A 57 4.58 -6.98 -10.28
CA SER A 57 5.91 -6.39 -10.21
C SER A 57 6.08 -5.52 -8.95
N GLY A 58 7.34 -5.24 -8.60
CA GLY A 58 7.64 -4.32 -7.50
C GLY A 58 7.06 -2.92 -7.71
N ILE A 59 7.07 -2.42 -8.95
CA ILE A 59 6.51 -1.11 -9.29
C ILE A 59 4.99 -1.07 -9.03
N GLU A 60 4.26 -2.13 -9.41
CA GLU A 60 2.82 -2.23 -9.13
C GLU A 60 2.53 -2.23 -7.63
N LYS A 61 3.36 -2.91 -6.84
CA LYS A 61 3.26 -2.92 -5.38
C LYS A 61 3.49 -1.52 -4.78
N MET A 62 4.51 -0.81 -5.25
CA MET A 62 4.80 0.57 -4.84
C MET A 62 3.65 1.53 -5.18
N LEU A 63 3.08 1.42 -6.39
CA LEU A 63 1.96 2.25 -6.83
C LEU A 63 0.68 1.96 -6.03
N ARG A 64 0.43 0.70 -5.66
CA ARG A 64 -0.68 0.34 -4.77
C ARG A 64 -0.47 0.92 -3.37
N LEU A 65 0.73 0.77 -2.80
CA LEU A 65 1.04 1.26 -1.45
C LEU A 65 0.85 2.78 -1.33
N ARG A 66 1.23 3.54 -2.36
CA ARG A 66 1.03 5.00 -2.40
C ARG A 66 -0.44 5.41 -2.26
N GLN A 67 -1.40 4.55 -2.61
CA GLN A 67 -2.82 4.85 -2.42
C GLN A 67 -3.30 4.61 -0.97
N HIS A 68 -2.45 4.01 -0.13
CA HIS A 68 -2.74 3.63 1.25
C HIS A 68 -1.96 4.48 2.26
N ILE A 69 -1.20 5.49 1.81
CA ILE A 69 -0.44 6.42 2.65
C ILE A 69 -0.91 7.83 2.28
#